data_AF-J7Q498-F1
#
_entry.id   AF-J7Q498-F1
#
_cell.length_a   1.000
_cell.length_b   1.000
_cell.length_c   1.000
_cell.angle_alpha   90.00
_cell.angle_beta   90.00
_cell.angle_gamma   90.00
#
_symmetry.space_group_name_H-M   'P 1'
#
loop_
_entity.id
_entity.type
_entity.pdbx_description
1 polymer ?
#
loop_
_entity_poly.entity_id
_entity_poly.type
_entity_poly.pdbx_seq_one_letter_code
_entity_poly.pdbx_strand_id
1 'polypeptide(L)'
;MTNRQRFEDKRMSIAATAEKIIRETMAERGLKKPDARRVVAREVGVKPGALERLGNGSLVHVERITDRINAYVVQRLERKIADIEHELALARLKADRTVEPDIDRARAALEDARRALRHDGK
;
A
#
# COMPACT_ATOMS: atom_id res chain seq x y z
N MET A 1 30.02 -0.65 -19.97
CA MET A 1 29.62 -0.11 -18.65
C MET A 1 30.57 -0.66 -17.60
N THR A 2 31.23 0.18 -16.80
CA THR A 2 32.26 -0.26 -15.84
C THR A 2 31.65 -0.73 -14.51
N ASN A 3 32.35 -1.58 -13.74
CA ASN A 3 31.90 -2.03 -12.41
C ASN A 3 31.64 -0.87 -11.45
N ARG A 4 32.44 0.20 -11.56
CA ARG A 4 32.26 1.45 -10.79
C ARG A 4 30.92 2.12 -11.09
N GLN A 5 30.51 2.18 -12.35
CA GLN A 5 29.28 2.85 -12.74
C GLN A 5 28.04 2.09 -12.27
N ARG A 6 28.03 0.75 -12.37
CA ARG A 6 26.95 -0.08 -11.83
C ARG A 6 26.78 0.07 -10.32
N PHE A 7 27.89 0.19 -9.58
CA PHE A 7 27.85 0.40 -8.14
C PHE A 7 27.21 1.76 -7.77
N GLU A 8 27.60 2.82 -8.46
CA GLU A 8 27.03 4.16 -8.27
C GLU A 8 25.54 4.19 -8.60
N ASP A 9 25.13 3.58 -9.71
CA ASP A 9 23.71 3.51 -10.11
C ASP A 9 22.86 2.77 -9.07
N LYS A 10 23.34 1.61 -8.58
CA LYS A 10 22.68 0.85 -7.52
C LYS A 10 22.57 1.66 -6.23
N ARG A 11 23.62 2.39 -5.88
CA ARG A 11 23.67 3.25 -4.68
C ARG A 11 22.69 4.42 -4.77
N MET A 12 22.62 5.09 -5.92
CA MET A 12 21.65 6.17 -6.15
C MET A 12 20.22 5.65 -6.08
N SER A 13 19.95 4.50 -6.71
CA SER A 13 18.62 3.87 -6.70
C SER A 13 18.18 3.55 -5.27
N ILE A 14 19.03 2.91 -4.47
CA ILE A 14 18.65 2.54 -3.10
C ILE A 14 18.52 3.76 -2.17
N ALA A 15 19.34 4.80 -2.38
CA ALA A 15 19.23 6.05 -1.65
C ALA A 15 17.89 6.75 -1.94
N ALA A 16 17.46 6.78 -3.21
CA ALA A 16 16.16 7.31 -3.60
C ALA A 16 15.00 6.50 -2.98
N THR A 17 15.11 5.17 -2.96
CA THR A 17 14.13 4.29 -2.30
C THR A 17 14.04 4.58 -0.79
N ALA A 18 15.19 4.70 -0.10
CA ALA A 18 15.21 5.03 1.33
C ALA A 18 14.57 6.40 1.61
N GLU A 19 14.89 7.42 0.80
CA GLU A 19 14.30 8.76 0.93
C GLU A 19 12.79 8.74 0.69
N LYS A 20 12.31 7.99 -0.31
CA LYS A 20 10.87 7.81 -0.57
C LYS A 20 10.16 7.22 0.65
N ILE A 21 10.69 6.13 1.21
CA ILE A 21 10.14 5.49 2.41
C ILE A 21 10.11 6.45 3.60
N ILE A 22 11.15 7.26 3.79
CA ILE A 22 11.19 8.27 4.86
C ILE A 22 10.08 9.29 4.66
N ARG A 23 9.88 9.81 3.43
CA ARG A 23 8.81 10.77 3.13
C ARG A 23 7.42 10.19 3.32
N GLU A 24 7.18 8.96 2.87
CA GLU A 24 5.92 8.27 3.12
C GLU A 24 5.67 8.11 4.62
N THR A 25 6.69 7.73 5.39
CA THR A 25 6.59 7.60 6.86
C THR A 25 6.35 8.95 7.55
N MET A 26 6.90 10.05 7.02
CA MET A 26 6.59 11.40 7.51
C MET A 26 5.12 11.71 7.31
N ALA A 27 4.57 11.43 6.13
CA ALA A 27 3.17 11.70 5.80
C ALA A 27 2.21 10.81 6.61
N GLU A 28 2.47 9.50 6.68
CA GLU A 28 1.63 8.54 7.40
C GLU A 28 1.56 8.78 8.90
N ARG A 29 2.64 9.34 9.50
CA ARG A 29 2.75 9.48 10.97
C ARG A 29 2.80 10.93 11.46
N GLY A 30 2.75 11.91 10.57
CA GLY A 30 2.90 13.32 10.93
C GLY A 30 4.25 13.67 11.55
N LEU A 31 5.33 12.98 11.15
CA LEU A 31 6.67 13.11 11.75
C LEU A 31 7.58 14.06 10.94
N LYS A 32 8.49 14.72 11.65
CA LYS A 32 9.62 15.43 11.01
C LYS A 32 10.63 14.42 10.47
N LYS A 33 11.41 14.82 9.45
CA LYS A 33 12.38 13.95 8.75
C LYS A 33 13.35 13.21 9.69
N PRO A 34 13.93 13.81 10.74
CA PRO A 34 14.84 13.09 11.64
C PRO A 34 14.16 11.93 12.38
N ASP A 35 12.92 12.12 12.82
CA ASP A 35 12.19 11.09 13.57
C ASP A 35 11.65 10.01 12.64
N ALA A 36 11.14 10.39 11.47
CA ALA A 36 10.77 9.44 10.42
C ALA A 36 11.98 8.57 10.01
N ARG A 37 13.17 9.16 9.86
CA ARG A 37 14.41 8.41 9.59
C ARG A 37 14.74 7.42 10.70
N ARG A 38 14.57 7.79 11.97
CA ARG A 38 14.78 6.88 13.12
C ARG A 38 13.81 5.71 13.10
N VAL A 39 12.54 5.96 12.79
CA VAL A 39 11.51 4.93 12.64
C VAL A 39 11.89 3.97 11.53
N VAL A 40 12.17 4.47 10.32
CA VAL A 40 12.55 3.64 9.18
C VAL A 40 13.82 2.86 9.47
N ALA A 41 14.83 3.49 10.06
CA ALA A 41 16.08 2.82 10.41
C ALA A 41 15.83 1.65 11.38
N ARG A 42 14.98 1.84 12.40
CA ARG A 42 14.59 0.79 13.33
C ARG A 42 13.87 -0.37 12.62
N GLU A 43 12.92 -0.06 11.74
CA GLU A 43 12.14 -1.08 11.02
C GLU A 43 12.97 -1.85 9.99
N VAL A 44 13.92 -1.19 9.32
CA VAL A 44 14.88 -1.81 8.40
C VAL A 44 16.00 -2.56 9.17
N GLY A 45 16.12 -2.34 10.48
CA GLY A 45 17.16 -2.95 11.32
C GLY A 45 18.57 -2.36 11.11
N VAL A 46 18.66 -1.06 10.81
CA VAL A 46 19.92 -0.32 10.60
C VAL A 46 20.04 0.88 11.55
N LYS A 47 21.26 1.43 11.69
CA LYS A 47 21.46 2.68 12.45
C LYS A 47 20.92 3.88 11.66
N PRO A 48 20.32 4.90 12.29
CA PRO A 48 19.84 6.10 11.59
C PRO A 48 20.91 6.79 10.74
N GLY A 49 22.15 6.87 11.26
CA GLY A 49 23.29 7.43 10.53
C GLY A 49 23.73 6.62 9.32
N ALA A 50 23.30 5.35 9.19
CA ALA A 50 23.53 4.56 7.98
C ALA A 50 22.66 5.03 6.81
N LEU A 51 21.38 5.35 7.08
CA LEU A 51 20.48 5.92 6.06
C LEU A 51 20.92 7.33 5.65
N GLU A 52 21.43 8.12 6.59
CA GLU A 52 21.99 9.44 6.29
C GLU A 52 23.23 9.37 5.40
N ARG A 53 24.20 8.51 5.75
CA ARG A 53 25.39 8.28 4.91
C ARG A 53 25.04 7.70 3.54
N LEU A 54 24.00 6.86 3.46
CA LEU A 54 23.50 6.34 2.19
C LEU A 54 22.99 7.47 1.29
N GLY A 55 22.15 8.36 1.84
CA GLY A 55 21.62 9.52 1.11
C GLY A 55 22.70 10.50 0.65
N ASN A 56 23.75 10.68 1.47
CA ASN A 56 24.87 11.57 1.16
C ASN A 56 25.96 10.91 0.28
N GLY A 57 25.80 9.65 -0.13
CA GLY A 57 26.81 8.95 -0.92
C GLY A 57 28.14 8.70 -0.19
N SER A 58 28.14 8.62 1.14
CA SER A 58 29.35 8.36 1.96
C SER A 58 29.37 6.95 2.56
N LEU A 59 28.38 6.12 2.25
CA LEU A 59 28.30 4.76 2.76
C LEU A 59 29.22 3.82 1.96
N VAL A 60 30.19 3.19 2.64
CA VAL A 60 31.23 2.34 2.03
C VAL A 60 30.69 0.94 1.64
N HIS A 61 29.81 0.35 2.46
CA HIS A 61 29.26 -0.99 2.23
C HIS A 61 27.75 -0.93 2.03
N VAL A 62 27.34 -0.64 0.79
CA VAL A 62 25.94 -0.40 0.43
C VAL A 62 25.12 -1.69 0.37
N GLU A 63 25.72 -2.80 -0.07
CA GLU A 63 25.01 -4.05 -0.38
C GLU A 63 24.17 -4.60 0.78
N ARG A 64 24.75 -4.72 1.97
CA ARG A 64 24.04 -5.20 3.16
C ARG A 64 22.85 -4.30 3.56
N ILE A 65 22.97 -3.00 3.31
CA ILE A 65 21.90 -2.05 3.60
C ILE A 65 20.83 -2.10 2.50
N THR A 66 21.24 -2.33 1.24
CA THR A 66 20.33 -2.56 0.13
C THR A 66 19.40 -3.73 0.38
N ASP A 67 19.93 -4.89 0.77
CA ASP A 67 19.10 -6.08 0.97
C ASP A 67 18.07 -5.87 2.09
N ARG A 68 18.46 -5.17 3.15
CA ARG A 68 17.56 -4.83 4.27
C ARG A 68 16.46 -3.84 3.86
N ILE A 69 16.82 -2.80 3.10
CA ILE A 69 15.84 -1.83 2.59
C ILE A 69 14.87 -2.53 1.65
N ASN A 70 15.37 -3.38 0.73
CA ASN A 70 14.53 -4.14 -0.19
C ASN A 70 13.59 -5.09 0.55
N ALA A 71 14.09 -5.85 1.54
CA ALA A 71 13.27 -6.73 2.36
C ALA A 71 12.15 -5.95 3.09
N TYR A 72 12.48 -4.79 3.65
CA TYR A 72 11.49 -3.93 4.29
C TYR A 72 10.44 -3.37 3.29
N VAL A 73 10.85 -3.00 2.08
CA VAL A 73 9.93 -2.58 1.01
C VAL A 73 8.95 -3.69 0.67
N VAL A 74 9.44 -4.93 0.48
CA VAL A 74 8.60 -6.10 0.22
C VAL A 74 7.57 -6.28 1.35
N GLN A 75 8.01 -6.31 2.61
CA GLN A 75 7.12 -6.43 3.77
C GLN A 75 6.08 -5.29 3.87
N ARG A 76 6.44 -4.09 3.45
CA ARG A 76 5.52 -2.94 3.43
C ARG A 76 4.49 -3.08 2.31
N LEU A 77 4.89 -3.56 1.13
CA LEU A 77 3.98 -3.84 0.02
C LEU A 77 3.02 -4.98 0.36
N GLU A 78 3.51 -6.06 0.96
CA GLU A 78 2.68 -7.18 1.41
C GLU A 78 1.59 -6.73 2.38
N ARG A 79 1.92 -5.87 3.37
CA ARG A 79 0.91 -5.28 4.26
C ARG A 79 -0.11 -4.43 3.53
N LYS A 80 0.33 -3.56 2.62
CA LYS A 80 -0.58 -2.74 1.79
C LYS A 80 -1.50 -3.61 0.93
N ILE A 81 -1.00 -4.70 0.37
CA ILE A 81 -1.82 -5.66 -0.38
C ILE A 81 -2.88 -6.27 0.53
N ALA A 82 -2.51 -6.77 1.70
CA ALA A 82 -3.44 -7.36 2.65
C ALA A 82 -4.54 -6.37 3.10
N ASP A 83 -4.17 -5.12 3.37
CA ASP A 83 -5.13 -4.06 3.74
C ASP A 83 -6.13 -3.79 2.59
N ILE A 84 -5.62 -3.66 1.36
CA ILE A 84 -6.46 -3.44 0.17
C ILE A 84 -7.37 -4.65 -0.12
N GLU A 85 -6.87 -5.87 0.05
CA GLU A 85 -7.66 -7.10 -0.09
C GLU A 85 -8.80 -7.15 0.93
N HIS A 86 -8.54 -6.76 2.18
CA HIS A 86 -9.55 -6.64 3.21
C HIS A 86 -10.62 -5.60 2.85
N GLU A 87 -10.21 -4.40 2.43
CA GLU A 87 -11.12 -3.34 1.99
C GLU A 87 -11.98 -3.78 0.81
N LEU A 88 -11.39 -4.47 -0.18
CA LEU A 88 -12.11 -5.01 -1.33
C LEU A 88 -13.14 -6.06 -0.91
N ALA A 89 -12.78 -6.95 0.03
CA ALA A 89 -13.71 -7.93 0.57
C ALA A 89 -14.91 -7.26 1.26
N LEU A 90 -14.67 -6.23 2.06
CA LEU A 90 -15.74 -5.44 2.68
C LEU A 90 -16.61 -4.72 1.65
N ALA A 91 -16.02 -4.16 0.60
CA ALA A 91 -16.75 -3.50 -0.48
C ALA A 91 -17.66 -4.48 -1.23
N ARG A 92 -17.17 -5.69 -1.53
CA ARG A 92 -17.96 -6.76 -2.15
C ARG A 92 -19.14 -7.19 -1.27
N LEU A 93 -18.90 -7.44 0.02
CA LEU A 93 -19.97 -7.78 0.97
C LEU A 93 -21.05 -6.69 1.06
N LYS A 94 -20.66 -5.41 0.98
CA LYS A 94 -21.61 -4.30 0.92
C LYS A 94 -22.40 -4.33 -0.38
N ALA A 95 -21.75 -4.50 -1.53
CA ALA A 95 -22.41 -4.56 -2.82
C ALA A 95 -23.45 -5.69 -2.88
N ASP A 96 -23.08 -6.90 -2.47
CA ASP A 96 -23.98 -8.07 -2.46
C ASP A 96 -25.23 -7.81 -1.59
N ARG A 97 -25.02 -7.24 -0.39
CA ARG A 97 -26.12 -6.85 0.51
C ARG A 97 -26.99 -5.71 -0.01
N THR A 98 -26.50 -4.89 -0.93
CA THR A 98 -27.27 -3.76 -1.48
C THR A 98 -28.09 -4.22 -2.69
N VAL A 99 -27.61 -5.21 -3.44
CA VAL A 99 -28.27 -5.75 -4.64
C VAL A 99 -29.44 -6.67 -4.27
N GLU A 100 -29.32 -7.50 -3.24
CA GLU A 100 -30.36 -8.46 -2.84
C GLU A 100 -31.70 -7.83 -2.40
N PRO A 101 -31.74 -6.85 -1.48
CA PRO A 101 -32.99 -6.29 -0.98
C PRO A 101 -33.77 -5.52 -2.05
N ASP A 102 -33.07 -4.84 -2.97
CA ASP A 102 -33.70 -4.05 -4.02
C ASP A 102 -34.23 -4.93 -5.15
N ILE A 103 -33.57 -6.06 -5.45
CA ILE A 103 -34.07 -7.04 -6.42
C ILE A 103 -35.32 -7.74 -5.87
N ASP A 104 -35.35 -8.12 -4.59
CA ASP A 104 -36.53 -8.79 -4.03
C ASP A 104 -37.72 -7.84 -3.89
N ARG A 105 -37.50 -6.57 -3.54
CA ARG A 105 -38.56 -5.55 -3.60
C ARG A 105 -39.05 -5.30 -5.02
N ALA A 106 -38.15 -5.21 -6.00
CA ALA A 106 -38.52 -5.04 -7.40
C ALA A 106 -39.30 -6.25 -7.93
N ARG A 107 -38.94 -7.47 -7.51
CA ARG A 107 -39.66 -8.71 -7.83
C ARG A 107 -41.05 -8.74 -7.21
N ALA A 108 -41.18 -8.39 -5.93
CA ALA A 108 -42.46 -8.29 -5.25
C ALA A 108 -43.37 -7.25 -5.93
N ALA A 109 -42.86 -6.05 -6.21
CA ALA A 109 -43.58 -5.01 -6.91
C ALA A 109 -44.02 -5.43 -8.33
N LEU A 110 -43.17 -6.16 -9.06
CA LEU A 110 -43.51 -6.72 -10.37
C LEU A 110 -44.61 -7.78 -10.27
N GLU A 111 -44.58 -8.62 -9.25
CA GLU A 111 -45.59 -9.65 -9.04
C GLU A 111 -46.95 -9.04 -8.67
N ASP A 112 -46.95 -8.02 -7.80
CA ASP A 112 -48.15 -7.25 -7.44
C ASP A 112 -48.75 -6.54 -8.67
N ALA A 113 -47.91 -5.88 -9.49
CA ALA A 113 -48.36 -5.27 -10.74
C ALA A 113 -48.96 -6.29 -11.71
N ARG A 114 -48.36 -7.49 -11.82
CA ARG A 114 -48.91 -8.60 -12.63
C ARG A 114 -50.23 -9.13 -12.09
N ARG A 115 -50.43 -9.14 -10.77
CA ARG A 115 -51.72 -9.55 -10.17
C ARG A 115 -52.80 -8.51 -10.46
N ALA A 116 -52.52 -7.23 -10.28
CA ALA A 116 -53.47 -6.14 -10.59
C ALA A 116 -53.94 -6.20 -12.05
N LEU A 117 -53.01 -6.35 -13.01
CA LEU A 117 -53.34 -6.48 -14.44
C LEU A 117 -54.20 -7.71 -14.78
N ARG A 118 -54.15 -8.78 -13.97
CA ARG A 118 -55.00 -9.97 -14.16
C ARG A 118 -56.40 -9.80 -13.54
N HIS A 119 -56.55 -8.91 -12.56
CA HIS A 119 -57.81 -8.66 -11.88
C HIS A 119 -58.64 -7.54 -12.53
N ASP A 120 -58.00 -6.57 -13.18
CA ASP A 120 -58.67 -5.45 -13.88
C ASP A 120 -59.11 -5.78 -15.33
N GLY A 121 -58.91 -7.03 -15.77
CA GLY A 121 -59.28 -7.51 -17.11
C GLY A 121 -60.63 -8.23 -17.20
N LYS A 122 -61.55 -8.05 -16.23
CA LYS A 122 -62.91 -8.61 -16.24
C LYS A 122 -63.97 -7.52 -16.23
#